data_AF-A0A935SHQ7-F1
#
_entry.id   AF-A0A935SHQ7-F1
#
_cell.length_a   1.000
_cell.length_b   1.000
_cell.length_c   1.000
_cell.angle_alpha   90.00
_cell.angle_beta   90.00
_cell.angle_gamma   90.00
#
_symmetry.space_group_name_H-M   'P 1'
#
loop_
_entity.id
_entity.type
_entity.pdbx_description
1 polymer ?
#
loop_
_entity_poly.entity_id
_entity_poly.type
_entity_poly.pdbx_seq_one_letter_code
_entity_poly.pdbx_strand_id
1 'polypeptide(L)' 'MVKTGCQWRMLPGEFPKWQIVYYYCNRWKTLGVIEKVRCFLVKLLRVKQGKSTEPS' A
#
# COMPACT_ATOMS: atom_id res chain seq x y z
N MET A 1 -0.99 23.15 11.14
CA MET A 1 -1.06 22.37 9.88
C MET A 1 -0.43 21.01 10.10
N VAL A 2 -1.22 19.93 10.15
CA VAL A 2 -0.68 18.56 10.20
C VAL A 2 -0.15 18.23 8.81
N LYS A 3 1.18 18.18 8.64
CA LYS A 3 1.76 17.61 7.42
C LYS A 3 1.38 16.13 7.41
N THR A 4 0.75 15.70 6.33
CA THR A 4 0.20 14.37 6.10
C THR A 4 1.20 13.26 6.45
N GLY A 5 0.82 12.39 7.40
CA GLY A 5 1.52 11.14 7.71
C GLY A 5 2.91 11.25 8.36
N CYS A 6 3.53 10.10 8.60
CA CYS A 6 4.92 10.01 9.03
C CYS A 6 5.84 10.44 7.86
N GLN A 7 6.67 11.47 8.07
CA GLN A 7 7.62 11.89 7.05
C GLN A 7 8.66 10.80 6.83
N TRP A 8 9.11 10.58 5.59
CA TRP A 8 10.15 9.59 5.27
C TRP A 8 11.40 9.73 6.15
N ARG A 9 11.80 10.96 6.47
CA ARG A 9 12.96 11.25 7.33
C ARG A 9 12.74 10.96 8.82
N MET A 10 11.49 10.72 9.23
CA MET A 10 11.08 10.42 10.60
C MET A 10 10.61 8.97 10.76
N LEU A 11 11.06 8.07 9.87
CA LEU A 11 10.81 6.63 10.02
C LEU A 11 11.37 6.13 11.37
N PRO A 12 10.60 5.30 12.12
CA PRO A 12 11.09 4.68 13.35
C PRO A 12 12.38 3.87 13.11
N GLY A 13 13.23 3.78 14.14
CA GLY A 13 14.53 3.10 14.04
C GLY A 13 14.48 1.60 13.81
N GLU A 14 13.31 0.97 13.92
CA GLU A 14 13.07 -0.43 13.57
C GLU A 14 13.10 -0.66 12.05
N PHE A 15 12.94 0.41 11.26
CA PHE A 15 12.99 0.32 9.80
C PHE A 15 14.40 0.56 9.26
N PRO A 16 14.75 -0.05 8.12
CA PRO A 16 15.94 0.32 7.38
C PRO A 16 15.95 1.81 7.03
N LYS A 17 17.13 2.33 6.66
CA LYS A 17 17.30 3.71 6.22
C LYS A 17 16.22 4.11 5.20
N TRP A 18 15.62 5.28 5.41
CA TRP A 18 14.45 5.72 4.65
C TRP A 18 14.64 5.71 3.13
N GLN A 19 15.87 5.88 2.62
CA GLN A 19 16.14 5.80 1.18
C GLN A 19 15.82 4.41 0.60
N ILE A 20 16.12 3.35 1.35
CA ILE A 20 15.86 1.97 0.94
C ILE A 20 14.36 1.71 0.95
N VAL A 21 13.69 2.11 2.03
CA VAL A 21 12.22 1.99 2.14
C VAL A 21 11.55 2.74 0.98
N TYR A 22 11.97 3.99 0.73
CA TYR A 22 11.47 4.80 -0.37
C TYR A 22 11.73 4.14 -1.74
N TYR A 23 12.92 3.59 -1.96
CA TYR A 23 13.26 2.90 -3.20
C TYR A 23 12.28 1.76 -3.50
N TYR A 24 12.02 0.88 -2.52
CA TYR A 24 11.07 -0.23 -2.70
C TYR A 24 9.63 0.27 -2.86
N CYS A 25 9.19 1.22 -2.03
CA CYS A 25 7.86 1.81 -2.15
C CYS A 25 7.64 2.44 -3.54
N ASN A 26 8.61 3.19 -4.05
CA ASN A 26 8.54 3.79 -5.38
C ASN A 26 8.56 2.72 -6.48
N ARG A 27 9.42 1.71 -6.36
CA ARG A 27 9.47 0.59 -7.31
C ARG A 27 8.13 -0.15 -7.38
N TRP A 28 7.49 -0.44 -6.25
CA TRP A 28 6.18 -1.08 -6.21
C TRP A 28 5.08 -0.20 -6.77
N LYS A 29 5.17 1.11 -6.55
CA LYS A 29 4.25 2.10 -7.15
C LYS A 29 4.37 2.07 -8.68
N THR A 30 5.59 2.14 -9.23
CA THR A 30 5.83 2.07 -10.67
C THR A 30 5.37 0.76 -11.28
N LEU A 31 5.54 -0.35 -10.57
CA LEU A 31 5.10 -1.68 -11.02
C LEU A 31 3.59 -1.94 -10.81
N GLY A 32 2.85 -1.01 -10.21
CA GLY A 32 1.43 -1.16 -9.90
C GLY A 32 1.12 -2.29 -8.92
N VAL A 33 2.10 -2.71 -8.11
CA VAL A 33 1.97 -3.85 -7.18
C VAL A 33 0.91 -3.57 -6.12
N ILE A 34 0.87 -2.34 -5.60
CA ILE A 34 -0.11 -1.94 -4.59
C ILE A 34 -1.53 -2.09 -5.12
N GLU A 35 -1.77 -1.71 -6.38
CA GLU A 35 -3.09 -1.81 -7.01
C GLU A 35 -3.49 -3.27 -7.29
N LYS A 36 -2.53 -4.11 -7.70
CA LYS A 36 -2.76 -5.56 -7.83
C LYS A 36 -3.15 -6.20 -6.50
N VAL A 37 -2.42 -5.88 -5.44
CA VAL A 37 -2.71 -6.38 -4.08
C VAL A 37 -4.08 -5.88 -3.60
N ARG A 38 -4.40 -4.59 -3.81
CA ARG A 38 -5.72 -4.03 -3.50
C ARG A 38 -6.83 -4.79 -4.24
N CYS A 39 -6.70 -4.96 -5.55
CA CYS A 39 -7.69 -5.66 -6.36
C CYS A 39 -7.90 -7.10 -5.86
N PHE A 40 -6.82 -7.80 -5.55
CA PHE A 40 -6.87 -9.15 -5.01
C PHE A 40 -7.56 -9.20 -3.63
N LEU A 41 -7.17 -8.33 -2.70
CA LEU A 41 -7.78 -8.26 -1.36
C LEU A 41 -9.27 -7.92 -1.43
N VAL A 42 -9.66 -6.96 -2.27
CA VAL A 42 -11.07 -6.60 -2.47
C VAL A 42 -11.87 -7.78 -3.02
N LYS A 43 -11.34 -8.50 -4.01
CA LYS A 43 -11.97 -9.72 -4.54
C LYS A 43 -12.16 -10.77 -3.44
N LEU A 44 -11.12 -11.05 -2.64
CA LEU A 44 -11.20 -12.00 -1.52
C LEU A 44 -12.25 -11.59 -0.48
N LEU A 45 -12.27 -10.31 -0.10
CA LEU A 45 -13.23 -9.80 0.87
C LEU A 45 -14.67 -9.88 0.36
N ARG A 46 -14.90 -9.61 -0.94
CA ARG A 46 -16.23 -9.74 -1.56
C ARG A 46 -16.72 -11.19 -1.60
N VAL A 47 -15.85 -12.12 -1.96
CA VAL A 47 -16.15 -13.57 -1.90
C VAL A 47 -16.50 -13.97 -0.47
N LYS A 48 -15.72 -13.53 0.52
CA LYS A 48 -16.02 -13.79 1.94
C LYS A 48 -17.34 -13.18 2.41
N GLN A 49 -17.73 -12.02 1.86
CA GLN A 49 -18.98 -11.34 2.18
C GLN A 49 -20.19 -11.82 1.36
N GLY A 50 -20.00 -12.78 0.44
CA GLY A 50 -21.09 -13.28 -0.41
C GLY A 50 -21.67 -12.23 -1.37
N LYS A 51 -20.94 -11.15 -1.68
CA LYS A 51 -21.38 -10.07 -2.59
C LYS A 51 -20.73 -10.21 -3.96
N SER A 52 -21.44 -9.76 -5.00
CA SER A 52 -21.00 -9.83 -6.40
C SER A 52 -19.64 -9.12 -6.60
N THR A 53 -18.79 -9.71 -7.42
CA THR A 53 -17.35 -9.42 -7.53
C THR A 53 -17.01 -8.07 -8.16
N GLU A 54 -17.96 -7.36 -8.77
CA GLU A 54 -17.74 -6.10 -9.49
C GLU A 54 -18.28 -4.88 -8.70
N PRO A 55 -17.53 -3.75 -8.64
CA PRO A 55 -18.06 -2.51 -8.11
C PRO A 55 -19.06 -1.92 -9.12
N SER A 56 -20.26 -1.55 -8.67
CA SER A 56 -21.08 -0.54 -9.36
C SER A 56 -20.46 0.84 -9.24
#